data_AF-A0A1V6AY79-F1
#
_entry.id   AF-A0A1V6AY79-F1
#
_cell.length_a   1.000
_cell.length_b   1.000
_cell.length_c   1.000
_cell.angle_alpha   90.00
_cell.angle_beta   90.00
_cell.angle_gamma   90.00
#
_symmetry.space_group_name_H-M   'P 1'
#
loop_
_entity.id
_entity.type
_entity.pdbx_description
1 polymer ?
#
loop_
_entity_poly.entity_id
_entity_poly.type
_entity_poly.pdbx_seq_one_letter_code
_entity_poly.pdbx_strand_id
1 'polypeptide(L)'
;MSCNRIEELLPGFLDADLGPGERAMVEDHLRTCPACASLLALLGETDAALASFPEVEVGDDLRERLAAIAGPIRRFSLFAWLRTPAFQPVLAAVTAVGLAVSLYFLNPGRRDFEKKVVRTFHRGVGQVERIYARTGFLAGSIESTAENLYASLRSMKSPDRDKD
;
A
#
# COMPACT_ATOMS: atom_id res chain seq x y z
N MET A 1 25.57 24.13 -28.00
CA MET A 1 25.45 22.65 -27.99
C MET A 1 26.24 22.07 -29.15
N SER A 2 26.70 20.82 -29.05
CA SER A 2 27.36 20.12 -30.16
C SER A 2 26.32 19.60 -31.15
N CYS A 3 26.64 19.66 -32.45
CA CYS A 3 25.75 19.15 -33.51
C CYS A 3 25.38 17.68 -33.28
N ASN A 4 26.35 16.84 -32.90
CA ASN A 4 26.12 15.41 -32.65
C ASN A 4 24.96 15.15 -31.66
N ARG A 5 24.87 15.93 -30.58
CA ARG A 5 23.78 15.77 -29.61
C ARG A 5 22.42 16.21 -30.16
N ILE A 6 22.41 17.22 -31.04
CA ILE A 6 21.18 17.69 -31.66
C ILE A 6 20.71 16.69 -32.72
N GLU A 7 21.64 16.12 -33.51
CA GLU A 7 21.35 15.08 -34.50
C GLU A 7 20.64 13.87 -33.87
N GLU A 8 21.06 13.43 -32.68
CA GLU A 8 20.38 12.38 -31.91
C GLU A 8 18.93 12.73 -31.52
N LEU A 9 18.63 14.02 -31.35
CA LEU A 9 17.33 14.51 -30.89
C LEU A 9 16.39 14.88 -32.06
N LEU A 10 16.89 15.03 -33.28
CA LEU A 10 16.07 15.43 -34.44
C LEU A 10 14.91 14.47 -34.74
N PRO A 11 15.06 13.12 -34.67
CA PRO A 11 13.95 12.20 -34.89
C PRO A 11 12.81 12.42 -33.89
N GLY A 12 13.13 12.47 -32.59
CA GLY A 12 12.13 12.76 -31.55
C GLY A 12 11.53 14.16 -31.68
N PHE A 13 12.27 15.12 -32.24
CA PHE A 13 11.75 16.46 -32.52
C PHE A 13 10.70 16.44 -33.63
N LEU A 14 10.92 15.65 -34.69
CA LEU A 14 9.96 15.43 -35.79
C LEU A 14 8.70 14.70 -35.31
N ASP A 15 8.87 13.65 -34.51
CA ASP A 15 7.77 12.82 -33.99
C ASP A 15 7.02 13.47 -32.81
N ALA A 16 7.42 14.68 -32.40
CA ALA A 16 6.90 15.40 -31.24
C ALA A 16 7.00 14.61 -29.91
N ASP A 17 8.02 13.74 -29.79
CA ASP A 17 8.28 12.88 -28.63
C ASP A 17 9.27 13.50 -27.62
N LEU A 18 9.82 14.68 -27.92
CA LEU A 18 10.72 15.38 -26.99
C LEU A 18 9.97 16.12 -25.88
N GLY A 19 10.55 16.10 -24.69
CA GLY A 19 10.12 16.97 -23.59
C GLY A 19 10.34 18.46 -23.90
N PRO A 20 9.67 19.38 -23.17
CA PRO A 20 9.71 20.81 -23.47
C PRO A 20 11.12 21.42 -23.37
N GLY A 21 11.96 20.91 -22.47
CA GLY A 21 13.34 21.37 -22.32
C GLY A 21 14.22 20.99 -23.52
N GLU A 22 14.17 19.73 -23.94
CA GLU A 22 14.94 19.24 -25.09
C GLU A 22 14.47 19.90 -26.39
N ARG A 23 13.16 20.09 -26.53
CA ARG A 23 12.57 20.80 -27.67
C ARG A 23 13.12 22.23 -27.80
N ALA A 24 13.12 23.00 -26.71
CA ALA A 24 13.64 24.36 -26.72
C ALA A 24 15.14 24.41 -27.08
N MET A 25 15.91 23.42 -26.63
CA MET A 25 17.33 23.30 -26.96
C MET A 25 17.56 23.04 -28.45
N VAL A 26 16.75 22.15 -29.05
CA VAL A 26 16.78 21.89 -30.50
C VAL A 26 16.38 23.13 -31.29
N GLU A 27 15.30 23.82 -30.91
CA GLU A 27 14.84 25.04 -31.58
C GLU A 27 15.90 26.17 -31.55
N ASP A 28 16.57 26.36 -30.42
CA ASP A 28 17.66 27.36 -30.30
C ASP A 28 18.85 27.01 -31.21
N HIS A 29 19.21 25.73 -31.28
CA HIS A 29 20.30 25.27 -32.14
C HIS A 29 19.97 25.41 -33.63
N LEU A 30 18.74 25.08 -34.04
CA LEU A 30 18.31 25.17 -35.44
C LEU A 30 18.32 26.61 -35.97
N ARG A 31 18.16 27.61 -35.09
CA ARG A 31 18.29 29.03 -35.45
C ARG A 31 19.72 29.46 -35.74
N THR A 32 20.71 28.74 -35.19
CA THR A 32 22.12 29.13 -35.24
C THR A 32 22.96 28.21 -36.13
N CYS A 33 22.52 26.97 -36.38
CA CYS A 33 23.24 25.99 -37.18
C CYS A 33 22.48 25.62 -38.47
N PRO A 34 22.92 26.10 -39.64
CA PRO A 34 22.27 25.78 -40.91
C PRO A 34 22.42 24.30 -41.30
N ALA A 35 23.49 23.63 -40.89
CA ALA A 35 23.71 22.21 -41.17
C ALA A 35 22.64 21.32 -40.50
N CYS A 36 22.35 21.57 -39.22
CA CYS A 36 21.29 20.84 -38.51
C CYS A 36 19.90 21.16 -39.08
N ALA A 37 19.67 22.41 -39.52
CA ALA A 37 18.42 22.78 -40.20
C ALA A 37 18.25 22.04 -41.53
N SER A 38 19.32 21.89 -42.32
CA SER A 38 19.27 21.10 -43.57
C SER A 38 19.03 19.61 -43.32
N LEU A 39 19.63 19.06 -42.25
CA LEU A 39 19.41 17.66 -41.88
C LEU A 39 17.96 17.42 -41.45
N LEU A 40 17.38 18.32 -40.64
CA LEU A 40 15.97 18.25 -40.27
C LEU A 40 15.04 18.29 -41.49
N ALA A 41 15.34 19.15 -42.47
CA ALA A 41 14.58 19.20 -43.71
C ALA A 41 14.66 17.88 -44.49
N LEU A 42 15.87 17.31 -44.62
CA LEU A 42 16.07 16.02 -45.29
C LEU A 42 15.31 14.88 -44.59
N LEU A 43 15.33 14.85 -43.24
CA LEU A 43 14.57 13.87 -42.47
C LEU A 43 13.06 14.03 -42.70
N GLY A 44 12.55 15.26 -42.73
CA GLY A 44 11.15 15.55 -43.04
C GLY A 44 10.74 15.13 -44.45
N GLU A 45 11.62 15.31 -45.44
CA GLU A 45 11.40 14.83 -46.82
C GLU A 45 11.34 13.30 -46.88
N THR A 46 12.21 12.61 -46.14
CA THR A 46 12.18 11.15 -46.06
C THR A 46 10.90 10.63 -45.41
N ASP A 47 10.43 11.29 -44.34
CA ASP A 47 9.19 10.91 -43.67
C ASP A 47 7.98 11.13 -44.59
N ALA A 48 7.92 12.28 -45.28
CA ALA A 48 6.87 12.55 -46.26
C ALA A 48 6.86 11.54 -47.44
N ALA A 49 8.04 11.10 -47.89
CA ALA A 49 8.13 10.07 -48.92
C ALA A 49 7.59 8.71 -48.43
N LEU A 50 7.88 8.36 -47.18
CA LEU A 50 7.42 7.13 -46.53
C LEU A 50 5.94 7.19 -46.12
N ALA A 51 5.36 8.37 -45.94
CA ALA A 51 3.93 8.53 -45.61
C ALA A 51 2.99 7.97 -46.69
N SER A 52 3.48 7.80 -47.92
CA SER A 52 2.72 7.17 -49.01
C SER A 52 2.69 5.64 -48.96
N PHE A 53 3.42 5.03 -48.03
CA PHE A 53 3.51 3.59 -47.90
C PHE A 53 2.17 3.00 -47.42
N PRO A 54 1.67 1.93 -48.05
CA PRO A 54 0.38 1.35 -47.66
C PRO A 54 0.43 0.81 -46.24
N GLU A 55 -0.61 1.09 -45.45
CA GLU A 55 -0.80 0.48 -44.15
C GLU A 55 -1.07 -1.01 -44.34
N VAL A 56 -0.14 -1.84 -43.88
CA VAL A 56 -0.21 -3.30 -44.04
C VAL A 56 -1.02 -3.87 -42.88
N GLU A 57 -2.16 -4.49 -43.19
CA GLU A 57 -2.90 -5.25 -42.19
C GLU A 57 -2.08 -6.44 -41.70
N VAL A 58 -1.96 -6.55 -40.38
CA VAL A 58 -1.27 -7.67 -39.72
C VAL A 58 -2.06 -8.96 -39.98
N GLY A 59 -1.44 -9.95 -40.63
CA GLY A 59 -2.05 -11.25 -40.88
C GLY A 59 -2.37 -12.02 -39.61
N ASP A 60 -3.42 -12.85 -39.66
CA ASP A 60 -3.92 -13.57 -38.46
C ASP A 60 -2.89 -14.54 -37.87
N ASP A 61 -2.03 -15.16 -38.69
CA ASP A 61 -0.93 -16.02 -38.22
C ASP A 61 0.05 -15.27 -37.29
N LEU A 62 0.38 -14.02 -37.62
CA LEU A 62 1.27 -13.21 -36.77
C LEU A 62 0.56 -12.81 -35.46
N ARG A 63 -0.73 -12.50 -35.52
CA ARG A 63 -1.53 -12.18 -34.33
C ARG A 63 -1.60 -13.37 -33.37
N GLU A 64 -1.80 -14.57 -33.89
CA GLU A 64 -1.86 -15.80 -33.08
C GLU A 64 -0.51 -16.11 -32.42
N ARG A 65 0.59 -15.96 -33.17
CA ARG A 65 1.95 -16.13 -32.62
C ARG A 65 2.28 -15.10 -31.53
N LEU A 66 1.89 -13.84 -31.72
CA LEU A 66 2.08 -12.80 -30.71
C LEU A 66 1.24 -13.07 -29.45
N ALA A 67 0.00 -13.54 -29.61
CA ALA A 67 -0.85 -13.94 -28.49
C ALA A 67 -0.26 -15.13 -27.72
N ALA A 68 0.41 -16.06 -28.39
CA ALA A 68 1.10 -17.18 -27.75
C ALA A 68 2.33 -16.74 -26.94
N ILE A 69 3.04 -15.68 -27.38
CA ILE A 69 4.19 -15.11 -26.66
C ILE A 69 3.73 -14.27 -25.47
N ALA A 70 2.63 -13.53 -25.63
CA ALA A 70 1.99 -12.76 -24.56
C ALA A 70 1.38 -13.75 -23.55
N GLY A 71 2.22 -14.25 -22.63
CA GLY A 71 1.81 -15.13 -21.56
C GLY A 71 0.57 -14.59 -20.83
N PRO A 72 -0.24 -15.47 -20.21
CA PRO A 72 -1.53 -15.08 -19.67
C PRO A 72 -1.36 -13.91 -18.70
N ILE A 73 -1.94 -12.76 -19.04
CA ILE A 73 -2.06 -11.63 -18.12
C ILE A 73 -2.72 -12.19 -16.87
N ARG A 74 -1.98 -12.26 -15.76
CA ARG A 74 -2.48 -12.78 -14.48
C ARG A 74 -3.54 -11.80 -13.96
N ARG A 75 -4.77 -11.98 -14.43
CA ARG A 75 -5.94 -11.27 -13.89
C ARG A 75 -6.12 -11.76 -12.47
N PHE A 76 -5.89 -10.89 -11.50
CA PHE A 76 -6.09 -11.20 -10.09
C PHE A 76 -7.59 -11.43 -9.87
N SER A 77 -8.01 -12.69 -9.93
CA SER A 77 -9.40 -13.04 -9.69
C SER A 77 -9.63 -13.08 -8.19
N LEU A 78 -10.32 -12.05 -7.67
CA LEU A 78 -10.79 -12.02 -6.27
C LEU A 78 -11.60 -13.28 -5.92
N PHE A 79 -12.29 -13.86 -6.91
CA PHE A 79 -13.04 -15.09 -6.76
C PHE A 79 -12.14 -16.33 -6.67
N ALA A 80 -11.03 -16.37 -7.40
CA ALA A 80 -10.02 -17.42 -7.25
C ALA A 80 -9.30 -17.33 -5.90
N TRP A 81 -9.07 -16.11 -5.40
CA TRP A 81 -8.52 -15.85 -4.06
C TRP A 81 -9.46 -16.33 -2.95
N LEU A 82 -10.76 -16.05 -3.07
CA LEU A 82 -11.78 -16.48 -2.10
C LEU A 82 -12.01 -18.00 -2.09
N ARG A 83 -11.74 -18.69 -3.20
CA ARG A 83 -11.89 -20.14 -3.35
C ARG A 83 -10.68 -20.95 -2.90
N THR A 84 -9.61 -20.29 -2.45
CA THR A 84 -8.45 -21.01 -1.89
C THR A 84 -8.80 -21.61 -0.52
N PRO A 85 -8.44 -22.89 -0.27
CA PRO A 85 -8.87 -23.64 0.92
C PRO A 85 -8.34 -23.06 2.25
N ALA A 86 -7.36 -22.15 2.20
CA ALA A 86 -6.77 -21.52 3.37
C ALA A 86 -7.74 -20.60 4.14
N PHE A 87 -8.79 -20.07 3.51
CA PHE A 87 -9.72 -19.13 4.14
C PHE A 87 -11.02 -19.76 4.66
N GLN A 88 -11.21 -21.08 4.49
CA GLN A 88 -12.37 -21.80 5.02
C GLN A 88 -12.59 -21.65 6.54
N PRO A 89 -11.58 -21.68 7.43
CA PRO A 89 -11.84 -21.59 8.87
C PRO A 89 -12.32 -20.20 9.30
N VAL A 90 -11.84 -19.14 8.65
CA VAL A 90 -12.22 -17.76 8.97
C VAL A 90 -13.67 -17.50 8.57
N LEU A 91 -14.07 -17.94 7.38
CA LEU A 91 -15.46 -17.80 6.92
C LEU A 91 -16.44 -18.62 7.77
N ALA A 92 -16.05 -19.83 8.20
CA ALA A 92 -16.85 -20.65 9.11
C ALA A 92 -17.04 -19.97 10.48
N ALA A 93 -15.99 -19.36 11.03
CA ALA A 93 -16.09 -18.63 12.30
C ALA A 93 -16.98 -17.39 12.18
N VAL A 94 -16.82 -16.58 11.11
CA VAL A 94 -17.62 -15.38 10.88
C VAL A 94 -19.11 -15.73 10.69
N THR A 95 -19.40 -16.79 9.95
CA THR A 95 -20.79 -17.25 9.75
C THR A 95 -21.40 -17.80 11.04
N ALA A 96 -20.65 -18.56 11.84
CA ALA A 96 -21.12 -19.05 13.14
C ALA A 96 -21.42 -17.91 14.13
N VAL A 97 -20.52 -16.92 14.21
CA VAL A 97 -20.73 -15.72 15.04
C VAL A 97 -21.92 -14.90 14.54
N GLY A 98 -22.03 -14.70 13.23
CA GLY A 98 -23.16 -14.00 12.63
C GLY A 98 -24.50 -14.69 12.91
N LEU A 99 -24.55 -16.02 12.83
CA LEU A 99 -25.73 -16.80 13.20
C LEU A 99 -26.04 -16.72 14.69
N ALA A 100 -25.03 -16.77 15.57
CA ALA A 100 -25.22 -16.63 17.01
C ALA A 100 -25.75 -15.24 17.38
N VAL A 101 -25.22 -14.18 16.76
CA VAL A 101 -25.68 -12.79 16.94
C VAL A 101 -27.09 -12.62 16.38
N SER A 102 -27.38 -13.17 15.20
CA SER A 102 -28.71 -13.16 14.59
C SER A 102 -29.72 -13.88 15.48
N LEU A 103 -29.42 -15.09 15.95
CA LEU A 103 -30.25 -15.82 16.90
C LEU A 103 -30.44 -15.05 18.22
N TYR A 104 -29.39 -14.40 18.73
CA TYR A 104 -29.49 -13.57 19.93
C TYR A 104 -30.41 -12.35 19.74
N PHE A 105 -30.36 -11.70 18.57
CA PHE A 105 -31.21 -10.54 18.27
C PHE A 105 -32.65 -10.93 17.93
N LEU A 106 -32.87 -12.05 17.24
CA LEU A 106 -34.20 -12.54 16.86
C LEU A 106 -34.91 -13.34 17.97
N ASN A 107 -34.20 -13.78 19.02
CA ASN A 107 -34.84 -14.52 20.11
C ASN A 107 -35.62 -13.57 21.05
N PRO A 108 -36.96 -13.67 21.14
CA PRO A 108 -37.80 -12.77 21.92
C PRO A 108 -37.60 -12.84 23.44
N GLY A 109 -36.83 -13.83 23.95
CA GLY A 109 -36.46 -13.97 25.36
C GLY A 109 -35.38 -13.01 25.89
N ARG A 110 -34.86 -12.10 25.05
CA ARG A 110 -33.80 -11.13 25.40
C ARG A 110 -34.16 -10.27 26.63
N ARG A 111 -35.44 -9.94 26.81
CA ARG A 111 -35.95 -9.12 27.93
C ARG A 111 -35.94 -9.85 29.27
N ASP A 112 -35.97 -11.19 29.28
CA ASP A 112 -35.93 -11.98 30.52
C ASP A 112 -34.51 -12.25 31.01
N PHE A 113 -33.54 -12.28 30.09
CA PHE A 113 -32.13 -12.42 30.42
C PHE A 113 -31.56 -11.15 31.07
N GLU A 114 -31.93 -9.98 30.55
CA GLU A 114 -31.52 -8.67 31.07
C GLU A 114 -31.95 -8.51 32.54
N LYS A 115 -33.18 -8.93 32.88
CA LYS A 115 -33.70 -8.90 34.26
C LYS A 115 -32.99 -9.86 35.22
N LYS A 116 -32.48 -11.00 34.73
CA LYS A 116 -31.73 -11.97 35.55
C LYS A 116 -30.29 -11.55 35.81
N VAL A 117 -29.63 -10.95 34.82
CA VAL A 117 -28.25 -10.47 34.93
C VAL A 117 -28.15 -9.31 35.93
N VAL A 118 -29.06 -8.34 35.86
CA VAL A 118 -29.08 -7.18 36.77
C VAL A 118 -29.29 -7.61 38.23
N ARG A 119 -30.18 -8.58 38.52
CA ARG A 119 -30.37 -9.10 39.90
C ARG A 119 -29.16 -9.85 40.45
N THR A 120 -28.41 -10.53 39.60
CA THR A 120 -27.26 -11.33 40.03
C THR A 120 -26.05 -10.42 40.30
N PHE A 121 -25.91 -9.33 39.54
CA PHE A 121 -24.83 -8.36 39.69
C PHE A 121 -24.87 -7.61 41.03
N HIS A 122 -26.07 -7.21 41.51
CA HIS A 122 -26.21 -6.56 42.82
C HIS A 122 -25.79 -7.43 44.01
N ARG A 123 -25.85 -8.78 43.90
CA ARG A 123 -25.35 -9.67 44.95
C ARG A 123 -23.82 -9.86 44.90
N GLY A 124 -23.20 -9.72 43.73
CA GLY A 124 -21.76 -9.90 43.55
C GLY A 124 -20.92 -8.71 44.02
N VAL A 125 -21.39 -7.47 43.77
CA VAL A 125 -20.63 -6.24 44.08
C VAL A 125 -20.33 -6.09 45.58
N GLY A 126 -21.25 -6.48 46.46
CA GLY A 126 -21.03 -6.41 47.92
C GLY A 126 -20.01 -7.42 48.48
N GLN A 127 -19.59 -8.43 47.69
CA GLN A 127 -18.57 -9.40 48.11
C GLN A 127 -17.15 -8.91 47.79
N VAL A 128 -16.98 -8.12 46.73
CA VAL A 128 -15.69 -7.60 46.28
C VAL A 128 -15.17 -6.52 47.24
N GLU A 129 -16.06 -5.71 47.80
CA GLU A 129 -15.71 -4.65 48.76
C GLU A 129 -15.10 -5.20 50.06
N ARG A 130 -15.56 -6.38 50.52
CA ARG A 130 -14.99 -7.08 51.69
C ARG A 130 -13.63 -7.71 51.42
N ILE A 131 -13.34 -8.08 50.18
CA ILE A 131 -12.01 -8.60 49.81
C ILE A 131 -11.02 -7.43 49.73
N TYR A 132 -11.46 -6.28 49.20
CA TYR A 132 -10.64 -5.07 49.11
C TYR A 132 -10.27 -4.50 50.49
N ALA A 133 -11.21 -4.47 51.44
CA ALA A 133 -10.93 -4.03 52.82
C ALA A 133 -10.01 -4.98 53.60
N ARG A 134 -9.91 -6.25 53.20
CA ARG A 134 -9.11 -7.28 53.89
C ARG A 134 -7.65 -7.33 53.41
N THR A 135 -7.33 -6.74 52.27
CA THR A 135 -5.98 -6.74 51.70
C THR A 135 -5.37 -5.33 51.66
N GLY A 136 -5.29 -4.66 52.81
CA GLY A 136 -4.37 -3.51 53.00
C GLY A 136 -2.89 -3.89 52.83
N PHE A 137 -2.58 -5.20 52.76
CA PHE A 137 -1.24 -5.74 52.52
C PHE A 137 -0.72 -5.53 51.08
N LEU A 138 -1.62 -5.51 50.07
CA LEU A 138 -1.22 -5.39 48.67
C LEU A 138 -0.74 -3.97 48.32
N ALA A 139 -1.40 -2.94 48.85
CA ALA A 139 -0.99 -1.55 48.65
C ALA A 139 0.43 -1.29 49.16
N GLY A 140 0.76 -1.78 50.37
CA GLY A 140 2.09 -1.61 50.97
C GLY A 140 3.21 -2.30 50.19
N SER A 141 2.96 -3.50 49.64
CA SER A 141 3.98 -4.22 48.85
C SER A 141 4.31 -3.55 47.51
N ILE A 142 3.35 -2.83 46.92
CA ILE A 142 3.53 -2.14 45.64
C ILE A 142 4.38 -0.88 45.85
N GLU A 143 4.13 -0.15 46.93
CA GLU A 143 4.87 1.06 47.28
C GLU A 143 6.34 0.75 47.63
N SER A 144 6.61 -0.28 48.44
CA SER A 144 7.99 -0.68 48.76
C SER A 144 8.77 -1.18 47.53
N THR A 145 8.08 -1.81 46.59
CA THR A 145 8.71 -2.30 45.34
C THR A 145 9.03 -1.13 44.40
N ALA A 146 8.16 -0.11 44.35
CA ALA A 146 8.37 1.09 43.57
C ALA A 146 9.56 1.93 44.08
N GLU A 147 9.70 2.08 45.41
CA GLU A 147 10.82 2.80 46.00
C GLU A 147 12.17 2.11 45.73
N ASN A 148 12.21 0.77 45.86
CA ASN A 148 13.41 -0.01 45.56
C ASN A 148 13.82 0.09 44.08
N LEU A 149 12.86 0.03 43.16
CA LEU A 149 13.11 0.22 41.73
C LEU A 149 13.60 1.64 41.42
N TYR A 150 13.04 2.65 42.07
CA TYR A 150 13.48 4.04 41.89
C TYR A 150 14.91 4.26 42.41
N ALA A 151 15.25 3.68 43.56
CA ALA A 151 16.60 3.73 44.12
C ALA A 151 17.63 3.03 43.21
N SER A 152 17.30 1.85 42.68
CA SER A 152 18.16 1.13 41.73
C SER A 152 18.31 1.85 40.39
N LEU A 153 17.25 2.48 39.87
CA LEU A 153 17.35 3.26 38.64
C LEU A 153 18.14 4.55 38.83
N ARG A 154 18.08 5.15 40.02
CA ARG A 154 18.87 6.35 40.36
C ARG A 154 20.35 6.01 40.49
N SER A 155 20.71 4.90 41.11
CA SER A 155 22.12 4.46 41.21
C SER A 155 22.69 4.04 39.85
N MET A 156 21.85 3.55 38.93
CA MET A 156 22.27 3.18 37.57
C MET A 156 22.41 4.40 36.63
N LYS A 157 21.84 5.56 36.96
CA LYS A 157 21.82 6.77 36.11
C LYS A 157 22.85 7.85 36.50
N SER A 158 23.77 7.62 37.43
CA SER A 158 24.94 8.50 37.60
C SER A 158 26.15 7.94 36.83
N PRO A 159 26.39 8.35 35.57
CA PRO A 159 27.69 8.16 34.97
C PRO A 159 28.66 9.08 35.72
N ASP A 160 29.74 8.45 36.18
CA ASP A 160 30.99 9.07 36.57
C ASP A 160 31.27 10.30 35.70
N ARG A 161 31.31 11.45 36.36
CA ARG A 161 31.72 12.72 35.78
C ARG A 161 32.46 13.49 36.86
N ASP A 162 33.58 12.95 37.31
CA ASP A 162 34.67 13.79 37.79
C ASP A 162 35.91 13.58 36.93
N LYS A 163 36.35 14.69 36.35
CA LYS A 163 37.69 14.89 35.81
C LYS A 163 38.63 15.05 37.01
N ASP A 164 39.72 14.31 37.02
CA ASP A 164 41.11 14.83 37.03
C ASP A 164 42.12 13.69 37.08
#